data_AF-A0A9W6TQR0-F1
#
_entry.id   AF-A0A9W6TQR0-F1
#
_cell.length_a   1.000
_cell.length_b   1.000
_cell.length_c   1.000
_cell.angle_alpha   90.00
_cell.angle_beta   90.00
_cell.angle_gamma   90.00
#
_symmetry.space_group_name_H-M   'P 1'
#
loop_
_entity.id
_entity.type
_entity.pdbx_description
1 polymer ?
#
loop_
_entity_poly.entity_id
_entity_poly.type
_entity_poly.pdbx_seq_one_letter_code
_entity_poly.pdbx_strand_id
1 'polypeptide(L)'
;MAPRPTPPRQDPRHSIGSLELIEATGKVEYLRLLHRVTVFAIAMWYVSISAQACVASITVLRGFESKDLGTEVHESTLIVGYAGKATITESPLVQNVLGGSTDLRNDTIYLVTDTTYSFTECTGVEYYDSTVYGNDFTRVIFTSLQRSPVNNLQYLSDLELIAPVIDCTFDLLVSVDEAVSQLRMYFLARQKNNTSETMLLSALISTQDFLVDQQYQSGAALLATIALISDMRATEMNHTFALAFNYPYRTGGYIDDPIAQSNIEIVIWNLQDDPATELREWRWHSLSSLRDSWAWTHSIHGIFVVAVQFDLVILWFVIFRRMRQGHVWVGDAFATISNSLLYRGILIFVANHFNGYWTLTEFCLAIGNTLGNRQNIHYRRELVHADLLTFFMNITSIISYLFRERIDPVLAFAAFEFGFAYRVEIVDSLPALRNIIVDFC
;
A
#
# COMPACT_ATOMS: atom_id res chain seq x y z
N MET A 1 53.79 -2.61 93.28
CA MET A 1 54.14 -3.56 92.21
C MET A 1 52.92 -4.44 91.96
N ALA A 2 52.19 -4.16 90.89
CA ALA A 2 50.99 -4.87 90.44
C ALA A 2 50.91 -4.75 88.90
N PRO A 3 50.38 -5.75 88.17
CA PRO A 3 50.69 -5.94 86.75
C PRO A 3 49.79 -5.13 85.80
N ARG A 4 50.32 -4.77 84.62
CA ARG A 4 49.63 -4.09 83.53
C ARG A 4 48.63 -5.03 82.82
N PRO A 5 47.44 -4.54 82.41
CA PRO A 5 46.51 -5.30 81.59
C PRO A 5 46.94 -5.32 80.11
N THR A 6 46.86 -6.50 79.49
CA THR A 6 47.03 -6.76 78.06
C THR A 6 45.86 -6.22 77.23
N PRO A 7 46.08 -5.75 75.99
CA PRO A 7 45.01 -5.28 75.11
C PRO A 7 44.19 -6.46 74.53
N PRO A 8 42.92 -6.24 74.17
CA PRO A 8 42.06 -7.29 73.62
C PRO A 8 42.47 -7.67 72.19
N ARG A 9 42.36 -8.96 71.91
CA ARG A 9 42.61 -9.62 70.64
C ARG A 9 41.51 -9.21 69.64
N GLN A 10 41.87 -8.58 68.51
CA GLN A 10 40.95 -8.33 67.40
C GLN A 10 40.54 -9.66 66.75
N ASP A 11 39.24 -9.90 66.67
CA ASP A 11 38.62 -11.07 66.05
C ASP A 11 38.53 -10.85 64.51
N PRO A 12 39.05 -11.75 63.64
CA PRO A 12 39.10 -11.52 62.19
C PRO A 12 37.75 -11.68 61.47
N ARG A 13 36.64 -11.91 62.18
CA ARG A 13 35.33 -12.20 61.57
C ARG A 13 34.56 -10.99 61.05
N HIS A 14 35.15 -9.78 61.07
CA HIS A 14 34.51 -8.58 60.53
C HIS A 14 34.86 -8.23 59.06
N SER A 15 35.65 -9.07 58.36
CA SER A 15 36.09 -8.78 56.99
C SER A 15 35.30 -9.49 55.87
N ILE A 16 34.37 -10.39 56.19
CA ILE A 16 33.58 -11.11 55.17
C ILE A 16 32.35 -10.29 54.74
N GLY A 17 31.71 -9.59 55.68
CA GLY A 17 30.57 -8.71 55.38
C GLY A 17 30.93 -7.46 54.57
N SER A 18 32.20 -7.03 54.53
CA SER A 18 32.63 -5.91 53.70
C SER A 18 32.89 -6.33 52.25
N LEU A 19 33.35 -7.55 51.99
CA LEU A 19 33.64 -8.01 50.64
C LEU A 19 32.37 -8.33 49.84
N GLU A 20 31.38 -8.99 50.46
CA GLU A 20 30.06 -9.22 49.83
C GLU A 20 29.28 -7.92 49.63
N LEU A 21 29.40 -6.96 50.56
CA LEU A 21 28.82 -5.63 50.42
C LEU A 21 29.50 -4.87 49.27
N ILE A 22 30.84 -4.91 49.14
CA ILE A 22 31.58 -4.29 48.04
C ILE A 22 31.24 -4.95 46.69
N GLU A 23 31.11 -6.28 46.64
CA GLU A 23 30.75 -7.00 45.43
C GLU A 23 29.29 -6.73 45.01
N ALA A 24 28.36 -6.65 45.97
CA ALA A 24 26.98 -6.23 45.72
C ALA A 24 26.91 -4.76 45.29
N THR A 25 27.70 -3.88 45.90
CA THR A 25 27.75 -2.45 45.57
C THR A 25 28.35 -2.22 44.17
N GLY A 26 29.41 -2.94 43.82
CA GLY A 26 30.02 -2.92 42.48
C GLY A 26 29.09 -3.46 41.39
N LYS A 27 28.34 -4.54 41.67
CA LYS A 27 27.30 -5.06 40.76
C LYS A 27 26.16 -4.04 40.55
N VAL A 28 25.73 -3.35 41.60
CA VAL A 28 24.69 -2.31 41.52
C VAL A 28 25.18 -1.07 40.76
N GLU A 29 26.43 -0.64 40.94
CA GLU A 29 27.01 0.46 40.17
C GLU A 29 27.15 0.13 38.68
N TYR A 30 27.59 -1.09 38.37
CA TYR A 30 27.67 -1.58 36.99
C TYR A 30 26.29 -1.61 36.32
N LEU A 31 25.27 -2.15 36.99
CA LEU A 31 23.90 -2.18 36.45
C LEU A 31 23.33 -0.77 36.22
N ARG A 32 23.59 0.17 37.13
CA ARG A 32 23.18 1.57 36.95
C ARG A 32 23.90 2.23 35.78
N LEU A 33 25.19 1.98 35.62
CA LEU A 33 25.96 2.51 34.50
C LEU A 33 25.44 1.94 33.18
N LEU A 34 25.23 0.62 33.11
CA LEU A 34 24.68 -0.07 31.94
C LEU A 34 23.31 0.50 31.58
N HIS A 35 22.40 0.62 32.55
CA HIS A 35 21.09 1.20 32.34
C HIS A 35 21.18 2.62 31.76
N ARG A 36 22.07 3.48 32.27
CA ARG A 36 22.26 4.84 31.74
C ARG A 36 22.82 4.86 30.32
N VAL A 37 23.71 3.93 29.98
CA VAL A 37 24.19 3.74 28.60
C VAL A 37 23.02 3.33 27.70
N THR A 38 22.17 2.41 28.14
CA THR A 38 20.95 2.03 27.40
C THR A 38 20.00 3.20 27.21
N VAL A 39 19.76 4.00 28.24
CA VAL A 39 18.94 5.23 28.15
C VAL A 39 19.53 6.21 27.14
N PHE A 40 20.85 6.39 27.13
CA PHE A 40 21.53 7.24 26.15
C PHE A 40 21.37 6.70 24.72
N ALA A 41 21.51 5.38 24.52
CA ALA A 41 21.32 4.74 23.23
C ALA A 41 19.88 4.89 22.71
N ILE A 42 18.88 4.72 23.58
CA ILE A 42 17.46 4.94 23.25
C ILE A 42 17.20 6.40 22.90
N ALA A 43 17.81 7.35 23.61
CA ALA A 43 17.70 8.77 23.26
C ALA A 43 18.24 9.06 21.85
N MET A 44 19.39 8.48 21.48
CA MET A 44 19.92 8.57 20.12
C MET A 44 18.99 7.91 19.08
N TRP A 45 18.41 6.77 19.43
CA TRP A 45 17.47 6.05 18.56
C TRP A 45 16.17 6.84 18.33
N TYR A 46 15.62 7.47 19.38
CA TYR A 46 14.49 8.39 19.28
C TYR A 46 14.78 9.55 18.31
N VAL A 47 15.99 10.15 18.38
CA VAL A 47 16.41 11.18 17.42
C VAL A 47 16.49 10.63 16.00
N SER A 48 17.02 9.41 15.83
CA SER A 48 17.09 8.77 14.51
C SER A 48 15.70 8.60 13.90
N ILE A 49 14.70 8.18 14.67
CA ILE A 49 13.32 8.03 14.22
C ILE A 49 12.74 9.38 13.77
N SER A 50 12.89 10.43 14.58
CA SER A 50 12.44 11.78 14.19
C SER A 50 13.17 12.31 12.95
N ALA A 51 14.46 12.00 12.78
CA ALA A 51 15.21 12.38 11.58
C ALA A 51 14.70 11.64 10.34
N GLN A 52 14.42 10.34 10.45
CA GLN A 52 13.83 9.55 9.37
C GLN A 52 12.46 10.09 8.97
N ALA A 53 11.60 10.46 9.92
CA ALA A 53 10.31 11.08 9.64
C ALA A 53 10.45 12.43 8.92
N CYS A 54 11.39 13.28 9.33
CA CYS A 54 11.66 14.54 8.65
C CYS A 54 12.14 14.32 7.20
N VAL A 55 13.04 13.37 6.98
CA VAL A 55 13.50 13.02 5.62
C VAL A 55 12.35 12.44 4.78
N ALA A 56 11.54 11.55 5.35
CA ALA A 56 10.37 10.98 4.67
C ALA A 56 9.38 12.07 4.27
N SER A 57 9.10 13.03 5.16
CA SER A 57 8.26 14.21 4.89
C SER A 57 8.76 14.99 3.67
N ILE A 58 10.07 15.27 3.61
CA ILE A 58 10.68 15.97 2.48
C ILE A 58 10.60 15.14 1.18
N THR A 59 10.81 13.82 1.24
CA THR A 59 10.71 12.93 0.07
C THR A 59 9.31 12.92 -0.51
N VAL A 60 8.28 12.85 0.35
CA VAL A 60 6.87 12.89 -0.05
C VAL A 60 6.52 14.25 -0.68
N LEU A 61 6.92 15.36 -0.07
CA LEU A 61 6.70 16.71 -0.62
C LEU A 61 7.34 16.93 -1.98
N ARG A 62 8.46 16.25 -2.25
CA ARG A 62 9.15 16.32 -3.55
C ARG A 62 8.54 15.40 -4.61
N GLY A 63 7.55 14.58 -4.25
CA GLY A 63 6.96 13.59 -5.15
C GLY A 63 7.93 12.48 -5.56
N PHE A 64 8.98 12.24 -4.76
CA PHE A 64 9.98 11.19 -5.04
C PHE A 64 9.61 9.84 -4.42
N GLU A 65 8.42 9.73 -3.85
CA GLU A 65 7.97 8.50 -3.22
C GLU A 65 7.27 7.60 -4.23
N SER A 66 7.97 6.57 -4.69
CA SER A 66 7.40 5.47 -5.47
C SER A 66 7.85 4.13 -4.90
N LYS A 67 6.93 3.19 -4.72
CA LYS A 67 7.23 1.81 -4.34
C LYS A 67 6.71 0.84 -5.38
N ASP A 68 7.58 -0.09 -5.77
CA ASP A 68 7.18 -1.21 -6.62
C ASP A 68 6.30 -2.19 -5.84
N LEU A 69 5.09 -2.44 -6.36
CA LEU A 69 4.13 -3.40 -5.80
C LEU A 69 4.22 -4.76 -6.52
N GLY A 70 4.98 -4.86 -7.61
CA GLY A 70 5.17 -6.06 -8.40
C GLY A 70 4.23 -6.14 -9.60
N THR A 71 4.14 -7.34 -10.18
CA THR A 71 3.30 -7.62 -11.34
C THR A 71 2.17 -8.56 -10.96
N GLU A 72 0.95 -8.12 -11.26
CA GLU A 72 -0.27 -8.92 -11.17
C GLU A 72 -0.68 -9.38 -12.58
N VAL A 73 -1.19 -10.60 -12.68
CA VAL A 73 -1.58 -11.21 -13.95
C VAL A 73 -3.00 -11.76 -13.81
N HIS A 74 -3.94 -11.12 -14.51
CA HIS A 74 -5.32 -11.58 -14.61
C HIS A 74 -5.45 -12.53 -15.81
N GLU A 75 -5.94 -13.75 -15.59
CA GLU A 75 -5.95 -14.80 -16.60
C GLU A 75 -7.37 -15.18 -17.07
N SER A 76 -7.53 -15.35 -18.37
CA SER A 76 -8.66 -16.01 -19.04
C SER A 76 -8.18 -17.32 -19.64
N THR A 77 -8.67 -18.46 -19.16
CA THR A 77 -8.08 -19.76 -19.50
C THR A 77 -8.76 -20.47 -20.69
N LEU A 78 -9.98 -20.10 -21.05
CA LEU A 78 -10.77 -20.81 -22.06
C LEU A 78 -10.70 -20.17 -23.44
N ILE A 79 -10.73 -18.84 -23.52
CA ILE A 79 -10.90 -18.10 -24.78
C ILE A 79 -9.84 -18.45 -25.82
N VAL A 80 -8.58 -18.70 -25.43
CA VAL A 80 -7.52 -19.12 -26.36
C VAL A 80 -7.83 -20.47 -27.00
N GLY A 81 -8.34 -21.42 -26.22
CA GLY A 81 -8.76 -22.73 -26.72
C GLY A 81 -9.90 -22.60 -27.74
N TYR A 82 -10.86 -21.72 -27.45
CA TYR A 82 -11.99 -21.43 -28.34
C TYR A 82 -11.58 -20.64 -29.59
N ALA A 83 -10.59 -19.74 -29.51
CA ALA A 83 -10.03 -19.02 -30.65
C ALA A 83 -9.20 -19.93 -31.57
N GLY A 84 -8.67 -21.04 -31.02
CA GLY A 84 -7.96 -22.06 -31.79
C GLY A 84 -6.54 -21.64 -32.17
N LYS A 85 -6.00 -22.25 -33.23
CA LYS A 85 -4.58 -22.08 -33.66
C LYS A 85 -4.42 -21.46 -35.06
N ALA A 86 -5.53 -21.10 -35.71
CA ALA A 86 -5.57 -20.63 -37.09
C ALA A 86 -6.36 -19.32 -37.15
N THR A 87 -7.07 -19.09 -38.26
CA THR A 87 -7.97 -17.94 -38.39
C THR A 87 -9.14 -18.07 -37.43
N ILE A 88 -9.69 -16.95 -36.96
CA ILE A 88 -10.88 -16.95 -36.09
C ILE A 88 -12.08 -17.58 -36.80
N THR A 89 -12.14 -17.56 -38.12
CA THR A 89 -13.19 -18.23 -38.90
C THR A 89 -13.12 -19.76 -38.79
N GLU A 90 -11.92 -20.32 -38.71
CA GLU A 90 -11.70 -21.76 -38.52
C GLU A 90 -11.73 -22.18 -37.04
N SER A 91 -11.91 -21.22 -36.12
CA SER A 91 -11.84 -21.46 -34.68
C SER A 91 -12.97 -22.38 -34.18
N PRO A 92 -12.75 -23.14 -33.09
CA PRO A 92 -13.82 -23.85 -32.38
C PRO A 92 -14.99 -22.94 -31.97
N LEU A 93 -14.73 -21.67 -31.67
CA LEU A 93 -15.76 -20.68 -31.35
C LEU A 93 -16.73 -20.49 -32.52
N VAL A 94 -16.25 -20.41 -33.76
CA VAL A 94 -17.14 -20.26 -34.93
C VAL A 94 -17.69 -21.60 -35.39
N GLN A 95 -16.83 -22.61 -35.50
CA GLN A 95 -17.20 -23.90 -36.11
C GLN A 95 -18.05 -24.76 -35.17
N ASN A 96 -17.69 -24.86 -33.89
CA ASN A 96 -18.35 -25.77 -32.95
C ASN A 96 -19.46 -25.06 -32.16
N VAL A 97 -19.21 -23.86 -31.63
CA VAL A 97 -20.20 -23.15 -30.80
C VAL A 97 -21.32 -22.54 -31.66
N LEU A 98 -20.97 -21.94 -32.80
CA LEU A 98 -21.94 -21.32 -33.72
C LEU A 98 -22.35 -22.22 -34.89
N GLY A 99 -21.81 -23.44 -34.99
CA GLY A 99 -22.11 -24.35 -36.09
C GLY A 99 -21.69 -23.82 -37.47
N GLY A 100 -20.66 -22.98 -37.51
CA GLY A 100 -20.19 -22.31 -38.73
C GLY A 100 -21.05 -21.12 -39.19
N SER A 101 -22.12 -20.77 -38.47
CA SER A 101 -22.91 -19.57 -38.77
C SER A 101 -22.20 -18.30 -38.31
N THR A 102 -22.22 -17.27 -39.15
CA THR A 102 -21.78 -15.91 -38.81
C THR A 102 -22.96 -14.94 -38.68
N ASP A 103 -24.19 -15.45 -38.64
CA ASP A 103 -25.41 -14.64 -38.51
C ASP A 103 -25.39 -13.84 -37.21
N LEU A 104 -25.89 -12.61 -37.29
CA LEU A 104 -25.94 -11.72 -36.13
C LEU A 104 -26.87 -12.31 -35.07
N ARG A 105 -26.38 -12.35 -33.84
CA ARG A 105 -27.13 -12.90 -32.69
C ARG A 105 -27.55 -11.79 -31.76
N ASN A 106 -28.54 -12.09 -30.92
CA ASN A 106 -29.01 -11.21 -29.85
C ASN A 106 -28.64 -11.70 -28.45
N ASP A 107 -27.91 -12.82 -28.34
CA ASP A 107 -27.40 -13.37 -27.08
C ASP A 107 -25.88 -13.13 -26.95
N THR A 108 -25.35 -13.52 -25.79
CA THR A 108 -23.92 -13.48 -25.45
C THR A 108 -23.43 -14.91 -25.24
N ILE A 109 -22.21 -15.21 -25.65
CA ILE A 109 -21.60 -16.53 -25.50
C ILE A 109 -20.78 -16.54 -24.21
N TYR A 110 -21.14 -17.39 -23.27
CA TYR A 110 -20.41 -17.58 -22.03
C TYR A 110 -19.64 -18.90 -22.10
N LEU A 111 -18.31 -18.84 -22.03
CA LEU A 111 -17.44 -20.02 -22.07
C LEU A 111 -17.35 -20.59 -20.66
N VAL A 112 -17.88 -21.79 -20.43
CA VAL A 112 -18.00 -22.38 -19.09
C VAL A 112 -16.89 -23.42 -18.82
N THR A 113 -16.61 -24.27 -19.81
CA THR A 113 -15.46 -25.18 -19.80
C THR A 113 -14.80 -25.18 -21.18
N ASP A 114 -13.80 -26.03 -21.39
CA ASP A 114 -13.13 -26.26 -22.68
C ASP A 114 -14.08 -26.67 -23.84
N THR A 115 -15.25 -27.21 -23.51
CA THR A 115 -16.18 -27.81 -24.46
C THR A 115 -17.64 -27.40 -24.22
N THR A 116 -17.94 -26.77 -23.08
CA THR A 116 -19.30 -26.36 -22.73
C THR A 116 -19.42 -24.85 -22.67
N TYR A 117 -20.56 -24.35 -23.16
CA TYR A 117 -20.87 -22.93 -23.24
C TYR A 117 -22.33 -22.70 -22.87
N SER A 118 -22.64 -21.47 -22.48
CA SER A 118 -23.96 -21.00 -22.09
C SER A 118 -24.32 -19.75 -22.90
N PHE A 119 -25.61 -19.46 -23.04
CA PHE A 119 -26.12 -18.24 -23.68
C PHE A 119 -26.82 -17.30 -22.70
N THR A 120 -26.86 -17.66 -21.42
CA THR A 120 -27.57 -16.90 -20.38
C THR A 120 -26.60 -16.20 -19.44
N GLU A 121 -25.69 -16.95 -18.82
CA GLU A 121 -24.75 -16.46 -17.80
C GLU A 121 -23.65 -17.48 -17.49
N CYS A 122 -22.68 -17.04 -16.68
CA CYS A 122 -21.65 -17.87 -16.04
C CYS A 122 -22.18 -18.55 -14.77
N THR A 123 -22.76 -19.75 -14.90
CA THR A 123 -23.48 -20.45 -13.81
C THR A 123 -22.60 -21.01 -12.67
N GLY A 124 -21.29 -20.79 -12.71
CA GLY A 124 -20.31 -21.31 -11.72
C GLY A 124 -19.43 -20.23 -11.07
N VAL A 125 -19.74 -18.96 -11.30
CA VAL A 125 -18.95 -17.82 -10.79
C VAL A 125 -19.68 -17.22 -9.60
N GLU A 126 -19.07 -17.34 -8.41
CA GLU A 126 -19.61 -16.71 -7.18
C GLU A 126 -19.60 -15.18 -7.36
N TYR A 127 -20.64 -14.49 -6.91
CA TYR A 127 -20.81 -13.03 -7.06
C TYR A 127 -20.84 -12.49 -8.51
N TYR A 128 -21.12 -13.34 -9.49
CA TYR A 128 -21.27 -12.92 -10.88
C TYR A 128 -22.30 -11.78 -11.05
N ASP A 129 -21.86 -10.67 -11.63
CA ASP A 129 -22.72 -9.53 -11.95
C ASP A 129 -23.26 -9.62 -13.39
N SER A 130 -24.51 -10.10 -13.50
CA SER A 130 -25.23 -10.18 -14.77
C SER A 130 -25.61 -8.82 -15.35
N THR A 131 -25.50 -7.73 -14.59
CA THR A 131 -25.74 -6.38 -15.11
C THR A 131 -24.55 -5.85 -15.89
N VAL A 132 -23.33 -6.19 -15.46
CA VAL A 132 -22.07 -5.75 -16.07
C VAL A 132 -21.64 -6.69 -17.20
N TYR A 133 -21.65 -8.00 -16.96
CA TYR A 133 -21.25 -9.00 -17.96
C TYR A 133 -22.43 -9.54 -18.78
N GLY A 134 -23.61 -8.97 -18.59
CA GLY A 134 -24.82 -9.30 -19.34
C GLY A 134 -24.80 -8.83 -20.79
N ASN A 135 -25.72 -9.40 -21.56
CA ASN A 135 -25.86 -9.13 -22.98
C ASN A 135 -26.17 -7.66 -23.32
N ASP A 136 -26.98 -6.99 -22.50
CA ASP A 136 -27.38 -5.61 -22.78
C ASP A 136 -26.18 -4.65 -22.60
N PHE A 137 -25.45 -4.77 -21.50
CA PHE A 137 -24.32 -3.90 -21.19
C PHE A 137 -23.15 -4.12 -22.15
N THR A 138 -22.75 -5.36 -22.40
CA THR A 138 -21.65 -5.69 -23.33
C THR A 138 -21.91 -5.16 -24.74
N ARG A 139 -23.16 -5.22 -25.22
CA ARG A 139 -23.57 -4.61 -26.51
C ARG A 139 -23.56 -3.09 -26.48
N VAL A 140 -23.95 -2.48 -25.36
CA VAL A 140 -23.84 -1.02 -25.17
C VAL A 140 -22.38 -0.57 -25.22
N ILE A 141 -21.45 -1.33 -24.64
CA ILE A 141 -20.02 -1.06 -24.73
C ILE A 141 -19.54 -1.12 -26.17
N PHE A 142 -19.81 -2.22 -26.89
CA PHE A 142 -19.43 -2.34 -28.31
C PHE A 142 -20.01 -1.19 -29.16
N THR A 143 -21.30 -0.89 -28.98
CA THR A 143 -21.95 0.22 -29.69
C THR A 143 -21.32 1.57 -29.34
N SER A 144 -20.88 1.76 -28.09
CA SER A 144 -20.21 2.97 -27.65
C SER A 144 -18.83 3.13 -28.28
N LEU A 145 -18.08 2.04 -28.47
CA LEU A 145 -16.83 2.05 -29.23
C LEU A 145 -17.04 2.44 -30.71
N GLN A 146 -18.20 2.13 -31.27
CA GLN A 146 -18.58 2.54 -32.62
C GLN A 146 -19.15 3.97 -32.70
N ARG A 147 -19.42 4.64 -31.58
CA ARG A 147 -19.97 6.01 -31.58
C ARG A 147 -18.85 7.02 -31.76
N SER A 148 -18.75 7.55 -32.97
CA SER A 148 -17.78 8.59 -33.36
C SER A 148 -16.31 8.14 -33.27
N PRO A 149 -15.92 7.01 -33.88
CA PRO A 149 -14.52 6.62 -33.93
C PRO A 149 -13.71 7.69 -34.69
N VAL A 150 -12.62 8.13 -34.08
CA VAL A 150 -11.69 9.10 -34.67
C VAL A 150 -10.38 8.41 -35.06
N ASN A 151 -9.72 8.94 -36.08
CA ASN A 151 -8.38 8.49 -36.50
C ASN A 151 -8.30 6.97 -36.71
N ASN A 152 -7.40 6.29 -35.99
CA ASN A 152 -7.10 4.88 -36.12
C ASN A 152 -8.24 3.95 -35.67
N LEU A 153 -9.32 4.47 -35.09
CA LEU A 153 -10.48 3.68 -34.67
C LEU A 153 -11.58 3.61 -35.75
N GLN A 154 -11.43 4.32 -36.88
CA GLN A 154 -12.46 4.38 -37.92
C GLN A 154 -12.93 3.01 -38.41
N TYR A 155 -12.05 2.01 -38.45
CA TYR A 155 -12.40 0.65 -38.85
C TYR A 155 -13.53 0.04 -37.98
N LEU A 156 -13.68 0.46 -36.71
CA LEU A 156 -14.73 -0.05 -35.83
C LEU A 156 -16.13 0.26 -36.36
N SER A 157 -16.34 1.34 -37.12
CA SER A 157 -17.66 1.64 -37.71
C SER A 157 -18.06 0.68 -38.81
N ASP A 158 -17.09 -0.03 -39.40
CA ASP A 158 -17.31 -0.96 -40.51
C ASP A 158 -17.52 -2.40 -40.02
N LEU A 159 -17.41 -2.62 -38.70
CA LEU A 159 -17.66 -3.91 -38.07
C LEU A 159 -19.14 -4.08 -37.70
N GLU A 160 -19.60 -5.32 -37.74
CA GLU A 160 -20.85 -5.75 -37.14
C GLU A 160 -20.61 -6.86 -36.12
N LEU A 161 -21.26 -6.72 -34.97
CA LEU A 161 -21.13 -7.64 -33.83
C LEU A 161 -21.95 -8.90 -34.08
N ILE A 162 -21.28 -10.05 -34.19
CA ILE A 162 -21.93 -11.36 -34.25
C ILE A 162 -22.48 -11.68 -32.85
N ALA A 163 -21.61 -11.71 -31.85
CA ALA A 163 -21.97 -11.89 -30.45
C ALA A 163 -20.84 -11.41 -29.51
N PRO A 164 -21.16 -10.85 -28.33
CA PRO A 164 -20.21 -10.76 -27.23
C PRO A 164 -19.81 -12.16 -26.75
N VAL A 165 -18.58 -12.30 -26.27
CA VAL A 165 -18.02 -13.53 -25.72
C VAL A 165 -17.39 -13.22 -24.37
N ILE A 166 -17.82 -13.94 -23.34
CA ILE A 166 -17.33 -13.83 -21.97
C ILE A 166 -16.66 -15.15 -21.59
N ASP A 167 -15.42 -15.08 -21.12
CA ASP A 167 -14.72 -16.24 -20.56
C ASP A 167 -15.03 -16.34 -19.06
N CYS A 168 -15.82 -17.33 -18.65
CA CYS A 168 -16.23 -17.47 -17.26
C CYS A 168 -15.10 -17.86 -16.31
N THR A 169 -13.88 -18.09 -16.81
CA THR A 169 -12.69 -18.34 -15.98
C THR A 169 -11.88 -17.09 -15.69
N PHE A 170 -12.29 -15.93 -16.22
CA PHE A 170 -11.63 -14.67 -15.90
C PHE A 170 -11.79 -14.33 -14.42
N ASP A 171 -10.68 -14.11 -13.74
CA ASP A 171 -10.57 -13.95 -12.29
C ASP A 171 -11.31 -12.71 -11.76
N LEU A 172 -11.30 -11.61 -12.51
CA LEU A 172 -12.02 -10.37 -12.13
C LEU A 172 -13.54 -10.43 -12.38
N LEU A 173 -14.11 -11.58 -12.77
CA LEU A 173 -15.57 -11.75 -12.81
C LEU A 173 -16.20 -11.86 -11.42
N VAL A 174 -15.41 -12.20 -10.40
CA VAL A 174 -15.86 -12.54 -9.03
C VAL A 174 -15.79 -11.34 -8.08
N SER A 175 -14.98 -10.33 -8.40
CA SER A 175 -14.64 -9.23 -7.51
C SER A 175 -15.65 -8.08 -7.64
N VAL A 176 -16.59 -7.94 -6.69
CA VAL A 176 -17.62 -6.88 -6.73
C VAL A 176 -17.03 -5.46 -6.82
N ASP A 177 -15.84 -5.22 -6.25
CA ASP A 177 -15.18 -3.91 -6.26
C ASP A 177 -14.23 -3.69 -7.45
N GLU A 178 -13.50 -4.72 -7.90
CA GLU A 178 -12.54 -4.62 -9.03
C GLU A 178 -13.21 -4.88 -10.40
N ALA A 179 -14.33 -5.62 -10.44
CA ALA A 179 -15.06 -5.91 -11.68
C ALA A 179 -15.68 -4.66 -12.32
N VAL A 180 -15.92 -3.60 -11.54
CA VAL A 180 -16.54 -2.36 -12.06
C VAL A 180 -15.49 -1.40 -12.62
N SER A 181 -14.25 -1.49 -12.16
CA SER A 181 -13.14 -0.62 -12.57
C SER A 181 -12.23 -1.26 -13.62
N GLN A 182 -12.26 -2.59 -13.77
CA GLN A 182 -11.47 -3.35 -14.73
C GLN A 182 -12.33 -4.42 -15.40
N LEU A 183 -12.59 -4.23 -16.68
CA LEU A 183 -13.45 -5.08 -17.50
C LEU A 183 -12.67 -5.67 -18.65
N ARG A 184 -12.87 -6.97 -18.87
CA ARG A 184 -12.34 -7.68 -20.02
C ARG A 184 -13.48 -8.34 -20.78
N MET A 185 -13.61 -7.97 -22.05
CA MET A 185 -14.67 -8.46 -22.91
C MET A 185 -14.09 -8.83 -24.27
N TYR A 186 -14.64 -9.89 -24.87
CA TYR A 186 -14.31 -10.27 -26.22
C TYR A 186 -15.52 -10.03 -27.12
N PHE A 187 -15.30 -9.49 -28.31
CA PHE A 187 -16.38 -9.28 -29.29
C PHE A 187 -16.06 -10.06 -30.54
N LEU A 188 -16.88 -11.07 -30.83
CA LEU A 188 -16.83 -11.76 -32.12
C LEU A 188 -17.54 -10.89 -33.15
N ALA A 189 -16.81 -10.44 -34.16
CA ALA A 189 -17.30 -9.52 -35.16
C ALA A 189 -16.92 -9.99 -36.58
N ARG A 190 -17.54 -9.36 -37.58
CA ARG A 190 -17.17 -9.47 -38.99
C ARG A 190 -17.29 -8.10 -39.65
N GLN A 191 -16.73 -7.95 -40.85
CA GLN A 191 -16.90 -6.72 -41.61
C GLN A 191 -18.28 -6.68 -42.26
N LYS A 192 -18.89 -5.50 -42.35
CA LYS A 192 -20.17 -5.29 -43.05
C LYS A 192 -20.08 -5.62 -44.55
N ASN A 193 -18.90 -5.46 -45.15
CA ASN A 193 -18.64 -5.73 -46.56
C ASN A 193 -18.21 -7.18 -46.84
N ASN A 194 -17.74 -7.92 -45.83
CA ASN A 194 -17.22 -9.27 -45.93
C ASN A 194 -17.70 -10.09 -44.73
N THR A 195 -18.78 -10.84 -44.95
CA THR A 195 -19.41 -11.66 -43.92
C THR A 195 -18.80 -13.06 -43.79
N SER A 196 -17.87 -13.42 -44.68
CA SER A 196 -17.19 -14.72 -44.66
C SER A 196 -16.00 -14.78 -43.72
N GLU A 197 -15.43 -13.62 -43.36
CA GLU A 197 -14.29 -13.52 -42.46
C GLU A 197 -14.75 -12.97 -41.10
N THR A 198 -14.36 -13.69 -40.05
CA THR A 198 -14.63 -13.31 -38.67
C THR A 198 -13.34 -12.90 -37.97
N MET A 199 -13.49 -12.06 -36.97
CA MET A 199 -12.40 -11.56 -36.13
C MET A 199 -12.88 -11.46 -34.69
N LEU A 200 -11.94 -11.58 -33.77
CA LEU A 200 -12.16 -11.43 -32.35
C LEU A 200 -11.53 -10.10 -31.91
N LEU A 201 -12.30 -9.25 -31.28
CA LEU A 201 -11.78 -8.04 -30.64
C LEU A 201 -11.58 -8.35 -29.17
N SER A 202 -10.33 -8.24 -28.69
CA SER A 202 -10.02 -8.16 -27.27
C SER A 202 -10.23 -6.72 -26.83
N ALA A 203 -11.15 -6.47 -25.91
CA ALA A 203 -11.40 -5.16 -25.33
C ALA A 203 -11.11 -5.21 -23.83
N LEU A 204 -10.04 -4.52 -23.45
CA LEU A 204 -9.62 -4.32 -22.06
C LEU A 204 -10.02 -2.91 -21.69
N ILE A 205 -10.91 -2.76 -20.72
CA ILE A 205 -11.49 -1.48 -20.34
C ILE A 205 -11.20 -1.25 -18.86
N SER A 206 -10.70 -0.08 -18.51
CA SER A 206 -10.55 0.28 -17.10
C SER A 206 -10.87 1.74 -16.84
N THR A 207 -11.37 2.03 -15.65
CA THR A 207 -11.50 3.40 -15.14
C THR A 207 -10.20 3.78 -14.46
N GLN A 208 -9.58 4.86 -14.93
CA GLN A 208 -8.29 5.35 -14.47
C GLN A 208 -8.39 6.85 -14.19
N ASP A 209 -7.55 7.37 -13.29
CA ASP A 209 -7.36 8.81 -13.21
C ASP A 209 -6.37 9.27 -14.29
N PHE A 210 -6.68 10.37 -14.96
CA PHE A 210 -5.80 11.02 -15.94
C PHE A 210 -5.23 12.31 -15.38
N LEU A 211 -4.03 12.65 -15.85
CA LEU A 211 -3.32 13.89 -15.56
C LEU A 211 -2.77 14.47 -16.86
N VAL A 212 -3.14 15.70 -17.19
CA VAL A 212 -2.60 16.44 -18.35
C VAL A 212 -1.98 17.74 -17.85
N ASP A 213 -0.68 17.67 -17.54
CA ASP A 213 0.08 18.79 -16.97
C ASP A 213 -0.01 20.08 -17.80
N GLN A 214 0.06 19.96 -19.12
CA GLN A 214 0.02 21.09 -20.05
C GLN A 214 -1.32 21.85 -20.02
N GLN A 215 -2.39 21.19 -19.59
CA GLN A 215 -3.73 21.75 -19.52
C GLN A 215 -4.17 22.04 -18.09
N TYR A 216 -3.34 21.73 -17.09
CA TYR A 216 -3.69 21.82 -15.67
C TYR A 216 -4.98 21.07 -15.33
N GLN A 217 -5.22 19.92 -15.98
CA GLN A 217 -6.42 19.10 -15.78
C GLN A 217 -6.08 17.73 -15.21
N SER A 218 -6.91 17.30 -14.26
CA SER A 218 -6.97 15.92 -13.78
C SER A 218 -8.42 15.45 -13.63
N GLY A 219 -8.63 14.14 -13.52
CA GLY A 219 -9.94 13.58 -13.23
C GLY A 219 -10.01 12.11 -13.61
N ALA A 220 -11.22 11.53 -13.55
CA ALA A 220 -11.43 10.16 -13.98
C ALA A 220 -11.57 10.06 -15.50
N ALA A 221 -11.06 9.00 -16.10
CA ALA A 221 -11.23 8.63 -17.50
C ALA A 221 -11.49 7.13 -17.63
N LEU A 222 -12.32 6.76 -18.59
CA LEU A 222 -12.38 5.39 -19.08
C LEU A 222 -11.31 5.21 -20.16
N LEU A 223 -10.48 4.20 -20.01
CA LEU A 223 -9.47 3.81 -20.99
C LEU A 223 -9.83 2.42 -21.53
N ALA A 224 -10.03 2.32 -22.83
CA ALA A 224 -10.26 1.07 -23.53
C ALA A 224 -9.07 0.78 -24.46
N THR A 225 -8.44 -0.36 -24.27
CA THR A 225 -7.43 -0.93 -25.16
C THR A 225 -8.08 -2.01 -25.98
N ILE A 226 -7.98 -1.89 -27.30
CA ILE A 226 -8.65 -2.77 -28.25
C ILE A 226 -7.59 -3.40 -29.16
N ALA A 227 -7.52 -4.73 -29.15
CA ALA A 227 -6.71 -5.52 -30.07
C ALA A 227 -7.62 -6.30 -31.03
N LEU A 228 -7.34 -6.19 -32.33
CA LEU A 228 -8.08 -6.90 -33.37
C LEU A 228 -7.33 -8.18 -33.78
N ILE A 229 -7.98 -9.32 -33.63
CA ILE A 229 -7.38 -10.63 -33.90
C ILE A 229 -8.18 -11.33 -34.99
N SER A 230 -7.58 -11.54 -36.15
CA SER A 230 -8.15 -12.35 -37.24
C SER A 230 -7.45 -13.70 -37.39
N ASP A 231 -6.18 -13.81 -36.98
CA ASP A 231 -5.36 -15.01 -37.08
C ASP A 231 -4.51 -15.19 -35.81
N MET A 232 -4.67 -16.35 -35.15
CA MET A 232 -3.93 -16.72 -33.94
C MET A 232 -2.45 -17.02 -34.20
N ARG A 233 -2.02 -17.07 -35.46
CA ARG A 233 -0.62 -17.29 -35.87
C ARG A 233 0.17 -16.00 -36.03
N ALA A 234 -0.46 -14.84 -35.85
CA ALA A 234 0.24 -13.55 -35.92
C ALA A 234 1.32 -13.46 -34.84
N THR A 235 2.44 -12.82 -35.18
CA THR A 235 3.59 -12.62 -34.27
C THR A 235 3.69 -11.18 -33.77
N GLU A 236 2.87 -10.29 -34.30
CA GLU A 236 2.79 -8.88 -33.94
C GLU A 236 1.32 -8.47 -33.91
N MET A 237 0.99 -7.57 -32.99
CA MET A 237 -0.37 -7.08 -32.80
C MET A 237 -0.43 -5.56 -32.70
N ASN A 238 -1.55 -5.02 -33.18
CA ASN A 238 -1.84 -3.61 -33.10
C ASN A 238 -2.89 -3.38 -32.01
N HIS A 239 -2.52 -2.62 -30.98
CA HIS A 239 -3.43 -2.13 -29.96
C HIS A 239 -3.84 -0.70 -30.29
N THR A 240 -5.14 -0.44 -30.19
CA THR A 240 -5.70 0.90 -30.31
C THR A 240 -6.29 1.32 -28.99
N PHE A 241 -6.10 2.58 -28.63
CA PHE A 241 -6.56 3.14 -27.37
C PHE A 241 -7.72 4.10 -27.63
N ALA A 242 -8.78 3.96 -26.85
CA ALA A 242 -9.87 4.93 -26.77
C ALA A 242 -9.94 5.46 -25.34
N LEU A 243 -9.99 6.79 -25.20
CA LEU A 243 -10.12 7.46 -23.91
C LEU A 243 -11.43 8.25 -23.86
N ALA A 244 -12.17 8.09 -22.78
CA ALA A 244 -13.32 8.92 -22.44
C ALA A 244 -13.04 9.66 -21.14
N PHE A 245 -12.68 10.94 -21.26
CA PHE A 245 -12.44 11.82 -20.11
C PHE A 245 -13.74 12.11 -19.34
N ASN A 246 -13.62 12.29 -18.03
CA ASN A 246 -14.73 12.55 -17.09
C ASN A 246 -15.77 11.41 -17.09
N TYR A 247 -15.29 10.17 -17.12
CA TYR A 247 -16.10 8.98 -16.88
C TYR A 247 -15.52 8.21 -15.69
N PRO A 248 -16.34 7.73 -14.74
CA PRO A 248 -17.81 7.81 -14.73
C PRO A 248 -18.36 9.16 -14.23
N TYR A 249 -17.50 10.04 -13.72
CA TYR A 249 -17.87 11.33 -13.11
C TYR A 249 -17.67 12.51 -14.05
N ARG A 250 -18.69 13.36 -14.19
CA ARG A 250 -18.67 14.55 -15.08
C ARG A 250 -17.76 15.70 -14.61
N THR A 251 -17.03 15.57 -13.50
CA THR A 251 -16.24 16.65 -12.91
C THR A 251 -14.78 16.24 -12.76
N GLY A 252 -13.89 16.93 -13.47
CA GLY A 252 -12.45 16.87 -13.27
C GLY A 252 -11.98 17.77 -12.13
N GLY A 253 -10.83 17.43 -11.54
CA GLY A 253 -10.12 18.23 -10.53
C GLY A 253 -9.03 19.12 -11.15
N TYR A 254 -8.52 20.06 -10.36
CA TYR A 254 -7.33 20.85 -10.73
C TYR A 254 -6.07 20.19 -10.17
N ILE A 255 -4.97 20.24 -10.93
CA ILE A 255 -3.68 19.58 -10.61
C ILE A 255 -3.07 20.07 -9.29
N ASP A 256 -3.31 21.33 -8.94
CA ASP A 256 -2.79 21.99 -7.74
C ASP A 256 -3.90 22.21 -6.70
N ASP A 257 -4.64 21.17 -6.34
CA ASP A 257 -5.49 21.26 -5.15
C ASP A 257 -4.55 21.36 -3.92
N PRO A 258 -4.53 22.50 -3.20
CA PRO A 258 -3.65 22.68 -2.04
C PRO A 258 -3.97 21.71 -0.89
N ILE A 259 -5.06 20.94 -1.01
CA ILE A 259 -5.51 19.94 -0.04
C ILE A 259 -5.35 18.51 -0.61
N ALA A 260 -4.69 18.34 -1.76
CA ALA A 260 -4.51 17.02 -2.37
C ALA A 260 -3.71 16.08 -1.47
N GLN A 261 -4.36 15.00 -1.05
CA GLN A 261 -3.80 13.84 -0.37
C GLN A 261 -4.32 12.59 -1.08
N SER A 262 -3.42 11.74 -1.55
CA SER A 262 -3.78 10.54 -2.30
C SER A 262 -2.68 9.49 -2.25
N ASN A 263 -3.12 8.24 -2.25
CA ASN A 263 -2.30 7.08 -2.47
C ASN A 263 -2.61 6.56 -3.86
N ILE A 264 -1.72 6.85 -4.81
CA ILE A 264 -1.97 6.61 -6.22
C ILE A 264 -1.32 5.29 -6.60
N GLU A 265 -2.12 4.34 -7.04
CA GLU A 265 -1.58 3.20 -7.78
C GLU A 265 -1.38 3.62 -9.24
N ILE A 266 -0.14 3.56 -9.69
CA ILE A 266 0.25 3.76 -11.09
C ILE A 266 0.45 2.39 -11.68
N VAL A 267 -0.37 2.06 -12.66
CA VAL A 267 -0.26 0.79 -13.35
C VAL A 267 0.40 0.99 -14.70
N ILE A 268 1.50 0.27 -14.89
CA ILE A 268 2.19 0.16 -16.16
C ILE A 268 1.67 -1.09 -16.87
N TRP A 269 0.99 -0.89 -17.99
CA TRP A 269 0.48 -1.98 -18.81
C TRP A 269 1.52 -2.43 -19.83
N ASN A 270 1.80 -3.72 -19.81
CA ASN A 270 2.62 -4.37 -20.83
C ASN A 270 1.69 -4.97 -21.89
N LEU A 271 1.64 -4.34 -23.06
CA LEU A 271 0.90 -4.86 -24.22
C LEU A 271 1.56 -6.14 -24.73
N GLN A 272 0.75 -7.11 -25.13
CA GLN A 272 1.24 -8.42 -25.59
C GLN A 272 1.39 -8.45 -27.10
N ASP A 273 2.50 -9.00 -27.59
CA ASP A 273 2.81 -8.97 -29.03
C ASP A 273 2.09 -10.07 -29.83
N ASP A 274 1.59 -11.12 -29.16
CA ASP A 274 0.93 -12.26 -29.81
C ASP A 274 -0.54 -12.45 -29.37
N PRO A 275 -1.41 -12.95 -30.27
CA PRO A 275 -2.83 -13.13 -29.99
C PRO A 275 -3.15 -14.07 -28.84
N ALA A 276 -2.36 -15.12 -28.64
CA ALA A 276 -2.65 -16.12 -27.62
C ALA A 276 -2.41 -15.53 -26.22
N THR A 277 -1.30 -14.82 -26.03
CA THR A 277 -0.99 -14.16 -24.76
C THR A 277 -1.92 -12.98 -24.52
N GLU A 278 -2.24 -12.16 -25.54
CA GLU A 278 -3.22 -11.08 -25.41
C GLU A 278 -4.59 -11.57 -25.00
N LEU A 279 -5.06 -12.71 -25.51
CA LEU A 279 -6.36 -13.30 -25.13
C LEU A 279 -6.30 -14.03 -23.78
N ARG A 280 -5.13 -14.43 -23.31
CA ARG A 280 -4.99 -15.17 -22.05
C ARG A 280 -4.73 -14.26 -20.86
N GLU A 281 -3.81 -13.33 -20.98
CA GLU A 281 -3.18 -12.67 -19.85
C GLU A 281 -3.38 -11.17 -19.92
N TRP A 282 -3.68 -10.55 -18.79
CA TRP A 282 -3.67 -9.10 -18.63
C TRP A 282 -2.67 -8.75 -17.53
N ARG A 283 -1.49 -8.28 -17.93
CA ARG A 283 -0.35 -8.06 -17.02
C ARG A 283 -0.29 -6.60 -16.57
N TRP A 284 -0.40 -6.40 -15.27
CA TRP A 284 -0.38 -5.10 -14.59
C TRP A 284 0.90 -5.00 -13.77
N HIS A 285 1.79 -4.07 -14.11
CA HIS A 285 2.93 -3.77 -13.25
C HIS A 285 2.61 -2.53 -12.42
N SER A 286 2.31 -2.73 -11.14
CA SER A 286 1.83 -1.68 -10.25
C SER A 286 2.96 -1.01 -9.47
N LEU A 287 2.90 0.32 -9.41
CA LEU A 287 3.71 1.16 -8.54
C LEU A 287 2.77 1.93 -7.63
N SER A 288 3.09 2.09 -6.35
CA SER A 288 2.40 3.06 -5.50
C SER A 288 3.18 4.36 -5.44
N SER A 289 2.48 5.49 -5.60
CA SER A 289 2.99 6.83 -5.44
C SER A 289 2.20 7.57 -4.37
N LEU A 290 2.89 8.07 -3.35
CA LEU A 290 2.25 8.85 -2.28
C LEU A 290 2.28 10.34 -2.62
N ARG A 291 1.12 11.00 -2.62
CA ARG A 291 1.02 12.47 -2.68
C ARG A 291 0.35 12.97 -1.41
N ASP A 292 1.04 13.80 -0.66
CA ASP A 292 0.49 14.45 0.53
C ASP A 292 1.01 15.89 0.61
N SER A 293 0.15 16.84 0.22
CA SER A 293 0.47 18.27 0.25
C SER A 293 0.67 18.82 1.67
N TRP A 294 0.20 18.08 2.68
CA TRP A 294 0.33 18.41 4.10
C TRP A 294 1.45 17.63 4.79
N ALA A 295 2.24 16.85 4.04
CA ALA A 295 3.37 16.10 4.58
C ALA A 295 4.39 17.00 5.30
N TRP A 296 4.45 18.30 4.98
CA TRP A 296 5.30 19.28 5.66
C TRP A 296 5.01 19.39 7.16
N THR A 297 3.79 19.09 7.61
CA THR A 297 3.43 19.09 9.03
C THR A 297 4.33 18.16 9.84
N HIS A 298 4.77 17.05 9.23
CA HIS A 298 5.71 16.08 9.82
C HIS A 298 7.16 16.57 9.88
N SER A 299 7.51 17.64 9.17
CA SER A 299 8.84 18.28 9.27
C SER A 299 9.08 18.88 10.67
N ILE A 300 8.05 18.98 11.51
CA ILE A 300 8.18 19.34 12.93
C ILE A 300 9.11 18.40 13.70
N HIS A 301 9.21 17.12 13.29
CA HIS A 301 10.21 16.19 13.83
C HIS A 301 11.63 16.66 13.57
N GLY A 302 11.89 17.38 12.47
CA GLY A 302 13.18 18.02 12.20
C GLY A 302 13.55 19.07 13.26
N ILE A 303 12.57 19.83 13.75
CA ILE A 303 12.78 20.78 14.86
C ILE A 303 13.14 20.02 16.14
N PHE A 304 12.46 18.90 16.41
CA PHE A 304 12.77 18.05 17.57
C PHE A 304 14.17 17.45 17.49
N VAL A 305 14.61 17.02 16.30
CA VAL A 305 15.97 16.53 16.05
C VAL A 305 16.98 17.60 16.42
N VAL A 306 16.85 18.82 15.89
CA VAL A 306 17.82 19.91 16.18
C VAL A 306 17.89 20.19 17.68
N ALA A 307 16.74 20.26 18.36
CA ALA A 307 16.67 20.52 19.79
C ALA A 307 17.33 19.40 20.63
N VAL A 308 16.95 18.14 20.41
CA VAL A 308 17.49 17.01 21.18
C VAL A 308 18.96 16.76 20.85
N GLN A 309 19.35 16.88 19.58
CA GLN A 309 20.72 16.65 19.16
C GLN A 309 21.68 17.63 19.85
N PHE A 310 21.29 18.89 20.00
CA PHE A 310 22.07 19.87 20.73
C PHE A 310 22.31 19.44 22.19
N ASP A 311 21.25 19.02 22.89
CA ASP A 311 21.33 18.55 24.28
C ASP A 311 22.19 17.29 24.42
N LEU A 312 22.04 16.34 23.49
CA LEU A 312 22.84 15.10 23.47
C LEU A 312 24.32 15.37 23.17
N VAL A 313 24.64 16.35 22.31
CA VAL A 313 26.03 16.76 22.04
C VAL A 313 26.66 17.40 23.28
N ILE A 314 25.93 18.24 24.01
CA ILE A 314 26.42 18.80 25.28
C ILE A 314 26.66 17.67 26.29
N LEU A 315 25.70 16.75 26.43
CA LEU A 315 25.84 15.62 27.35
C LEU A 315 27.05 14.74 26.98
N TRP A 316 27.22 14.44 25.69
CA TRP A 316 28.37 13.70 25.18
C TRP A 316 29.69 14.40 25.50
N PHE A 317 29.77 15.72 25.31
CA PHE A 317 30.94 16.50 25.66
C PHE A 317 31.28 16.44 27.15
N VAL A 318 30.27 16.50 28.03
CA VAL A 318 30.45 16.36 29.48
C VAL A 318 30.94 14.96 29.85
N ILE A 319 30.34 13.91 29.29
CA ILE A 319 30.75 12.52 29.48
C ILE A 319 32.21 12.35 29.07
N PHE A 320 32.56 12.82 27.88
CA PHE A 320 33.91 12.73 27.33
C PHE A 320 34.93 13.49 28.19
N ARG A 321 34.60 14.69 28.66
CA ARG A 321 35.46 15.46 29.56
C ARG A 321 35.70 14.72 30.88
N ARG A 322 34.67 14.13 31.49
CA ARG A 322 34.81 13.35 32.73
C ARG A 322 35.61 12.07 32.53
N MET A 323 35.42 11.40 31.40
CA MET A 323 36.19 10.23 31.02
C MET A 323 37.69 10.56 30.92
N ARG A 324 38.05 11.69 30.31
CA ARG A 324 39.45 12.18 30.30
C ARG A 324 40.01 12.49 31.69
N GLN A 325 39.16 12.78 32.67
CA GLN A 325 39.54 13.00 34.08
C GLN A 325 39.60 11.70 34.88
N GLY A 326 39.44 10.53 34.25
CA GLY A 326 39.50 9.21 34.90
C GLY A 326 38.19 8.79 35.58
N HIS A 327 37.10 9.54 35.39
CA HIS A 327 35.79 9.23 35.98
C HIS A 327 34.83 8.72 34.91
N VAL A 328 34.38 7.47 35.05
CA VAL A 328 33.33 6.90 34.19
C VAL A 328 31.96 7.33 34.73
N TRP A 329 31.27 8.18 33.99
CA TRP A 329 29.95 8.68 34.36
C TRP A 329 29.13 8.96 33.11
N VAL A 330 27.87 8.53 33.12
CA VAL A 330 26.88 8.83 32.08
C VAL A 330 25.74 9.58 32.76
N GLY A 331 25.32 10.71 32.18
CA GLY A 331 24.18 11.48 32.66
C GLY A 331 22.85 10.87 32.21
N ASP A 332 21.75 11.38 32.76
CA ASP A 332 20.40 10.99 32.34
C ASP A 332 20.04 11.72 31.05
N ALA A 333 20.19 11.04 29.91
CA ALA A 333 19.89 11.60 28.59
C ALA A 333 18.39 11.96 28.46
N PHE A 334 17.52 11.19 29.12
CA PHE A 334 16.08 11.33 28.97
C PHE A 334 15.49 12.50 29.77
N ALA A 335 16.22 13.04 30.74
CA ALA A 335 15.78 14.22 31.49
C ALA A 335 15.58 15.44 30.57
N THR A 336 16.44 15.59 29.55
CA THR A 336 16.36 16.68 28.55
C THR A 336 15.18 16.50 27.60
N ILE A 337 14.98 15.27 27.11
CA ILE A 337 13.84 14.89 26.26
C ILE A 337 12.52 15.06 27.02
N SER A 338 12.43 14.51 28.24
CA SER A 338 11.24 14.47 29.08
C SER A 338 10.67 15.85 29.39
N ASN A 339 11.53 16.85 29.63
CA ASN A 339 11.10 18.21 29.95
C ASN A 339 10.29 18.89 28.82
N SER A 340 10.42 18.39 27.58
CA SER A 340 9.69 18.92 26.42
C SER A 340 8.67 17.94 25.82
N LEU A 341 8.54 16.72 26.36
CA LEU A 341 7.62 15.70 25.82
C LEU A 341 6.16 16.17 25.78
N LEU A 342 5.72 16.93 26.78
CA LEU A 342 4.34 17.43 26.83
C LEU A 342 4.04 18.38 25.65
N TYR A 343 4.94 19.33 25.41
CA TYR A 343 4.86 20.25 24.28
C TYR A 343 4.96 19.54 22.94
N ARG A 344 5.86 18.55 22.81
CA ARG A 344 6.01 17.78 21.57
C ARG A 344 4.75 17.01 21.21
N GLY A 345 4.11 16.35 22.18
CA GLY A 345 2.87 15.63 21.93
C GLY A 345 1.72 16.55 21.50
N ILE A 346 1.61 17.75 22.10
CA ILE A 346 0.62 18.75 21.66
C ILE A 346 0.91 19.21 20.23
N LEU A 347 2.17 19.49 19.91
CA LEU A 347 2.58 19.91 18.57
C LEU A 347 2.30 18.84 17.51
N ILE A 348 2.58 17.56 17.82
CA ILE A 348 2.24 16.44 16.93
C ILE A 348 0.73 16.26 16.78
N PHE A 349 -0.05 16.47 17.85
CA PHE A 349 -1.51 16.48 17.77
C PHE A 349 -2.04 17.53 16.81
N VAL A 350 -1.54 18.77 16.94
CA VAL A 350 -1.92 19.87 16.05
C VAL A 350 -1.46 19.60 14.62
N ALA A 351 -0.26 19.06 14.42
CA ALA A 351 0.26 18.68 13.11
C ALA A 351 -0.62 17.62 12.43
N ASN A 352 -0.98 16.56 13.16
CA ASN A 352 -1.90 15.53 12.66
C ASN A 352 -3.29 16.08 12.36
N HIS A 353 -3.78 17.02 13.16
CA HIS A 353 -5.05 17.68 12.90
C HIS A 353 -5.04 18.50 11.61
N PHE A 354 -3.96 19.26 11.35
CA PHE A 354 -3.79 19.97 10.07
C PHE A 354 -3.65 19.01 8.88
N ASN A 355 -3.01 17.86 9.10
CA ASN A 355 -2.89 16.81 8.10
C ASN A 355 -4.19 16.02 7.86
N GLY A 356 -5.32 16.41 8.49
CA GLY A 356 -6.59 15.69 8.39
C GLY A 356 -6.54 14.27 8.94
N TYR A 357 -5.55 13.95 9.78
CA TYR A 357 -5.20 12.60 10.23
C TYR A 357 -4.87 11.60 9.11
N TRP A 358 -4.53 12.09 7.91
CA TRP A 358 -4.29 11.29 6.71
C TRP A 358 -3.29 10.14 6.94
N THR A 359 -2.11 10.45 7.47
CA THR A 359 -1.05 9.45 7.72
C THR A 359 -1.49 8.35 8.69
N LEU A 360 -2.34 8.67 9.68
CA LEU A 360 -2.90 7.68 10.60
C LEU A 360 -3.98 6.83 9.92
N THR A 361 -4.82 7.46 9.09
CA THR A 361 -5.82 6.76 8.29
C THR A 361 -5.18 5.75 7.35
N GLU A 362 -4.13 6.14 6.59
CA GLU A 362 -3.41 5.23 5.71
C GLU A 362 -2.77 4.04 6.46
N PHE A 363 -2.23 4.30 7.65
CA PHE A 363 -1.71 3.25 8.51
C PHE A 363 -2.79 2.23 8.92
N CYS A 364 -3.95 2.72 9.35
CA CYS A 364 -5.08 1.87 9.72
C CYS A 364 -5.61 1.08 8.51
N LEU A 365 -5.76 1.75 7.36
CA LEU A 365 -6.21 1.13 6.10
C LEU A 365 -5.24 0.03 5.65
N ALA A 366 -3.93 0.28 5.71
CA ALA A 366 -2.93 -0.72 5.35
C ALA A 366 -2.98 -1.97 6.26
N ILE A 367 -3.23 -1.80 7.56
CA ILE A 367 -3.41 -2.91 8.49
C ILE A 367 -4.68 -3.68 8.16
N GLY A 368 -5.81 -2.99 8.00
CA GLY A 368 -7.09 -3.65 7.72
C GLY A 368 -7.12 -4.35 6.38
N ASN A 369 -6.52 -3.79 5.32
CA ASN A 369 -6.37 -4.48 4.05
C ASN A 369 -5.49 -5.72 4.16
N THR A 370 -4.39 -5.66 4.91
CA THR A 370 -3.54 -6.84 5.16
C THR A 370 -4.33 -7.95 5.88
N LEU A 371 -5.14 -7.61 6.88
CA LEU A 371 -5.94 -8.58 7.64
C LEU A 371 -7.16 -9.09 6.88
N GLY A 372 -7.76 -8.25 6.05
CA GLY A 372 -8.90 -8.56 5.20
C GLY A 372 -8.52 -9.28 3.90
N ASN A 373 -7.21 -9.52 3.67
CA ASN A 373 -6.68 -10.07 2.43
C ASN A 373 -7.13 -9.27 1.19
N ARG A 374 -7.11 -7.93 1.32
CA ARG A 374 -7.40 -6.95 0.26
C ARG A 374 -6.11 -6.36 -0.28
N GLN A 375 -6.22 -5.51 -1.30
CA GLN A 375 -5.09 -4.84 -1.94
C GLN A 375 -4.20 -4.10 -0.93
N ASN A 376 -2.88 -4.30 -1.05
CA ASN A 376 -1.92 -3.75 -0.08
C ASN A 376 -1.72 -2.24 -0.29
N ILE A 377 -2.01 -1.45 0.74
CA ILE A 377 -1.83 0.00 0.72
C ILE A 377 -0.41 0.34 1.21
N HIS A 378 0.37 0.99 0.35
CA HIS A 378 1.71 1.47 0.74
C HIS A 378 1.60 2.75 1.56
N TYR A 379 2.26 2.81 2.71
CA TYR A 379 2.36 4.03 3.51
C TYR A 379 3.78 4.20 4.05
N ARG A 380 4.11 5.44 4.42
CA ARG A 380 5.42 5.77 5.02
C ARG A 380 5.43 5.47 6.50
N ARG A 381 5.98 4.30 6.83
CA ARG A 381 6.13 3.83 8.21
C ARG A 381 6.88 4.82 9.10
N GLU A 382 7.88 5.52 8.56
CA GLU A 382 8.70 6.46 9.34
C GLU A 382 7.88 7.61 9.92
N LEU A 383 6.91 8.13 9.15
CA LEU A 383 6.05 9.24 9.58
C LEU A 383 5.14 8.81 10.74
N VAL A 384 4.39 7.72 10.53
CA VAL A 384 3.46 7.20 11.53
C VAL A 384 4.19 6.75 12.79
N HIS A 385 5.34 6.11 12.64
CA HIS A 385 6.13 5.61 13.76
C HIS A 385 6.59 6.75 14.66
N ALA A 386 7.14 7.83 14.10
CA ALA A 386 7.59 8.98 14.87
C ALA A 386 6.45 9.72 15.57
N ASP A 387 5.31 9.87 14.91
CA ASP A 387 4.12 10.49 15.48
C ASP A 387 3.56 9.68 16.64
N LEU A 388 3.28 8.39 16.41
CA LEU A 388 2.72 7.49 17.42
C LEU A 388 3.67 7.29 18.60
N LEU A 389 4.99 7.22 18.35
CA LEU A 389 5.99 7.16 19.42
C LEU A 389 5.95 8.41 20.29
N THR A 390 5.87 9.59 19.66
CA THR A 390 5.81 10.85 20.40
C THR A 390 4.52 10.97 21.21
N PHE A 391 3.38 10.54 20.65
CA PHE A 391 2.12 10.41 21.40
C PHE A 391 2.22 9.43 22.57
N PHE A 392 2.80 8.24 22.34
CA PHE A 392 2.93 7.22 23.36
C PHE A 392 3.82 7.69 24.52
N MET A 393 4.95 8.32 24.21
CA MET A 393 5.84 8.88 25.23
C MET A 393 5.20 10.05 25.98
N ASN A 394 4.37 10.85 25.31
CA ASN A 394 3.57 11.92 25.93
C ASN A 394 2.55 11.35 26.93
N ILE A 395 1.78 10.35 26.53
CA ILE A 395 0.82 9.66 27.40
C ILE A 395 1.54 9.03 28.60
N THR A 396 2.67 8.36 28.36
CA THR A 396 3.50 7.79 29.43
C THR A 396 3.95 8.86 30.43
N SER A 397 4.32 10.05 29.93
CA SER A 397 4.68 11.18 30.80
C SER A 397 3.49 11.68 31.63
N ILE A 398 2.28 11.74 31.05
CA ILE A 398 1.06 12.12 31.77
C ILE A 398 0.73 11.09 32.85
N ILE A 399 0.78 9.80 32.52
CA ILE A 399 0.56 8.70 33.48
C ILE A 399 1.58 8.80 34.62
N SER A 400 2.86 9.00 34.30
CA SER A 400 3.91 9.18 35.31
C SER A 400 3.61 10.33 36.26
N TYR A 401 3.10 11.45 35.74
CA TYR A 401 2.70 12.61 36.55
C TYR A 401 1.48 12.32 37.43
N LEU A 402 0.46 11.66 36.90
CA LEU A 402 -0.78 11.31 37.61
C LEU A 402 -0.51 10.35 38.78
N PHE A 403 0.28 9.30 38.54
CA PHE A 403 0.63 8.31 39.57
C PHE A 403 1.79 8.75 40.47
N ARG A 404 2.43 9.90 40.15
CA ARG A 404 3.64 10.40 40.81
C ARG A 404 4.77 9.37 40.83
N GLU A 405 4.82 8.53 39.81
CA GLU A 405 5.80 7.47 39.64
C GLU A 405 6.55 7.68 38.33
N ARG A 406 7.88 7.61 38.37
CA ARG A 406 8.70 7.77 37.17
C ARG A 406 8.69 6.46 36.39
N ILE A 407 7.98 6.43 35.25
CA ILE A 407 8.08 5.30 34.32
C ILE A 407 9.48 5.31 33.68
N ASP A 408 10.12 4.15 33.67
CA ASP A 408 11.42 3.96 33.03
C ASP A 408 11.29 4.19 31.51
N PRO A 409 12.02 5.14 30.92
CA PRO A 409 11.97 5.40 29.48
C PRO A 409 12.40 4.19 28.64
N VAL A 410 13.27 3.31 29.15
CA VAL A 410 13.65 2.06 28.46
C VAL A 410 12.44 1.16 28.31
N LEU A 411 11.66 1.00 29.38
CA LEU A 411 10.46 0.16 29.40
C LEU A 411 9.39 0.74 28.48
N ALA A 412 9.12 2.04 28.58
CA ALA A 412 8.12 2.71 27.75
C ALA A 412 8.48 2.59 26.25
N PHE A 413 9.73 2.87 25.91
CA PHE A 413 10.21 2.77 24.53
C PHE A 413 10.11 1.35 23.99
N ALA A 414 10.56 0.35 24.77
CA ALA A 414 10.49 -1.06 24.36
C ALA A 414 9.04 -1.54 24.20
N ALA A 415 8.13 -1.10 25.08
CA ALA A 415 6.71 -1.43 24.97
C ALA A 415 6.08 -0.87 23.69
N PHE A 416 6.42 0.38 23.33
CA PHE A 416 5.99 0.96 22.07
C PHE A 416 6.54 0.20 20.85
N GLU A 417 7.85 -0.04 20.80
CA GLU A 417 8.46 -0.73 19.65
C GLU A 417 7.92 -2.15 19.49
N PHE A 418 7.67 -2.86 20.58
CA PHE A 418 7.02 -4.17 20.54
C PHE A 418 5.60 -4.07 19.96
N GLY A 419 4.79 -3.14 20.48
CA GLY A 419 3.42 -2.93 20.01
C GLY A 419 3.37 -2.51 18.54
N PHE A 420 4.29 -1.63 18.11
CA PHE A 420 4.37 -1.20 16.72
C PHE A 420 4.88 -2.31 15.80
N ALA A 421 5.91 -3.06 16.19
CA ALA A 421 6.48 -4.14 15.38
C ALA A 421 5.47 -5.26 15.13
N TYR A 422 4.76 -5.70 16.18
CA TYR A 422 3.78 -6.80 16.14
C TYR A 422 2.34 -6.34 15.98
N ARG A 423 2.12 -5.12 15.46
CA ARG A 423 0.79 -4.50 15.39
C ARG A 423 -0.24 -5.33 14.63
N VAL A 424 0.17 -6.00 13.55
CA VAL A 424 -0.74 -6.81 12.72
C VAL A 424 -1.12 -8.08 13.47
N GLU A 425 -0.14 -8.78 14.05
CA GLU A 425 -0.32 -10.00 14.82
C GLU A 425 -1.14 -9.77 16.09
N ILE A 426 -0.93 -8.63 16.76
CA ILE A 426 -1.70 -8.22 17.94
C ILE A 426 -3.16 -7.99 17.55
N VAL A 427 -3.42 -7.25 16.47
CA VAL A 427 -4.79 -7.02 16.00
C VAL A 427 -5.46 -8.32 15.57
N ASP A 428 -4.77 -9.17 14.82
CA ASP A 428 -5.31 -10.46 14.35
C ASP A 428 -5.67 -11.38 15.52
N SER A 429 -4.89 -11.33 16.61
CA SER A 429 -5.14 -12.11 17.82
C SER A 429 -6.38 -11.64 18.62
N LEU A 430 -6.96 -10.49 18.28
CA LEU A 430 -8.08 -9.85 18.97
C LEU A 430 -9.31 -9.75 18.03
N PRO A 431 -10.22 -10.75 18.02
CA PRO A 431 -11.31 -10.84 17.04
C PRO A 431 -12.20 -9.59 16.94
N ALA A 432 -12.51 -8.97 18.08
CA ALA A 432 -13.32 -7.75 18.10
C ALA A 432 -12.61 -6.56 17.44
N LEU A 433 -11.30 -6.42 17.67
CA LEU A 433 -10.50 -5.34 17.07
C LEU A 433 -10.26 -5.61 15.58
N ARG A 434 -10.00 -6.87 15.22
CA ARG A 434 -9.87 -7.30 13.82
C ARG A 434 -11.09 -6.92 13.00
N ASN A 435 -12.29 -7.24 13.49
CA ASN A 435 -13.53 -6.92 12.77
C ASN A 435 -13.71 -5.40 12.59
N ILE A 436 -13.49 -4.60 13.65
CA ILE A 436 -13.59 -3.14 13.55
C ILE A 436 -12.62 -2.56 12.51
N ILE A 437 -11.38 -3.06 12.48
CA ILE A 437 -10.35 -2.55 11.56
C ILE A 437 -10.61 -3.01 10.12
N VAL A 438 -11.06 -4.25 9.92
CA VAL A 438 -11.42 -4.77 8.59
C VAL A 438 -12.70 -4.13 8.05
N ASP A 439 -13.68 -3.81 8.90
CA ASP A 439 -14.94 -3.15 8.51
C ASP A 439 -14.75 -1.64 8.26
N PHE A 440 -13.73 -1.02 8.88
CA PHE A 440 -13.38 0.38 8.61
C PHE A 440 -12.76 0.55 7.21
N CYS A 441 -12.09 -0.48 6.72
CA CYS A 441 -11.55 -0.56 5.37
C CYS A 441 -12.64 -1.03 4.41
#